data_AF-A0A962YSH6-F1
#
_entry.id   AF-A0A962YSH6-F1
#
_cell.length_a   1.000
_cell.length_b   1.000
_cell.length_c   1.000
_cell.angle_alpha   90.00
_cell.angle_beta   90.00
_cell.angle_gamma   90.00
#
_symmetry.space_group_name_H-M   'P 1'
#
loop_
_entity.id
_entity.type
_entity.pdbx_description
1 polymer ?
#
loop_
_entity_poly.entity_id
_entity_poly.type
_entity_poly.pdbx_seq_one_letter_code
_entity_poly.pdbx_strand_id
1 'polypeptide(L)' 'EADLRQCRDLGVWAIDLSVPLSDQQLRHKLGWRREQALDAIRHLVPQARELGLEVIVGGEDASRADHDFLL' A
#
# COMPACT_ATOMS: atom_id res chain seq x y z
N GLU A 1 -6.25 -7.32 -3.16
CA GLU A 1 -7.68 -7.60 -2.90
C GLU A 1 -7.95 -8.95 -2.26
N ALA A 2 -7.42 -10.06 -2.78
CA ALA A 2 -7.62 -11.38 -2.18
C ALA A 2 -7.15 -11.41 -0.71
N ASP A 3 -5.96 -10.88 -0.44
CA ASP A 3 -5.39 -10.80 0.91
C ASP A 3 -6.26 -9.95 1.85
N LEU A 4 -6.75 -8.80 1.37
CA LEU A 4 -7.56 -7.88 2.16
C LEU A 4 -8.85 -8.54 2.68
N ARG A 5 -9.53 -9.33 1.83
CA ARG A 5 -10.74 -10.05 2.24
C ARG A 5 -10.47 -11.10 3.32
N GLN A 6 -9.27 -11.70 3.31
CA GLN A 6 -8.88 -12.68 4.33
C GLN A 6 -8.63 -12.02 5.70
N CYS A 7 -8.44 -10.70 5.75
CA CYS A 7 -8.24 -9.99 7.01
C CYS A 7 -9.51 -9.84 7.86
N ARG A 8 -10.70 -9.99 7.28
CA ARG A 8 -11.99 -9.67 7.95
C ARG A 8 -12.16 -10.41 9.29
N ASP A 9 -11.79 -11.68 9.35
CA ASP A 9 -12.08 -12.54 10.50
C ASP A 9 -10.83 -12.81 11.37
N LEU A 10 -9.74 -12.07 11.17
CA LEU A 10 -8.50 -12.26 11.92
C LEU A 10 -8.53 -11.64 13.34
N GLY A 11 -9.55 -10.84 13.66
CA GLY A 11 -9.67 -10.17 14.96
C GLY A 11 -8.63 -9.07 15.19
N VAL A 12 -7.97 -8.58 14.12
CA VAL A 12 -7.02 -7.48 14.17
C VAL A 12 -7.75 -6.13 14.09
N TRP A 13 -7.16 -5.10 14.71
CA TRP A 13 -7.72 -3.75 14.67
C TRP A 13 -7.24 -2.93 13.45
N ALA A 14 -6.09 -3.31 12.87
CA ALA A 14 -5.48 -2.64 11.73
C ALA A 14 -4.80 -3.61 10.77
N ILE A 15 -4.55 -3.11 9.56
CA ILE A 15 -3.65 -3.72 8.58
C ILE A 15 -2.58 -2.73 8.12
N ASP A 16 -1.45 -3.25 7.69
CA ASP A 16 -0.38 -2.49 7.05
C ASP A 16 -0.32 -2.85 5.56
N LEU A 17 -0.63 -1.87 4.71
CA LEU A 17 -0.46 -1.96 3.27
C LEU A 17 0.97 -1.53 2.93
N SER A 18 1.84 -2.52 2.74
CA SER A 18 3.22 -2.28 2.31
C SER A 18 3.26 -1.94 0.82
N VAL A 19 3.71 -0.72 0.49
CA VAL A 19 3.79 -0.19 -0.87
C VAL A 19 5.23 0.23 -1.16
N PRO A 20 5.88 -0.29 -2.22
CA PRO A 20 7.18 0.19 -2.67
C PRO A 20 7.11 1.64 -3.14
N LEU A 21 8.03 2.48 -2.67
CA LEU A 21 8.06 3.91 -3.02
C LEU A 21 9.26 4.32 -3.88
N SER A 22 10.33 3.52 -3.93
CA SER A 22 11.47 3.82 -4.80
C SER A 22 11.22 3.34 -6.24
N ASP A 23 11.71 4.10 -7.23
CA ASP A 23 11.60 3.70 -8.65
C ASP A 23 12.30 2.36 -8.92
N GLN A 24 13.35 2.05 -8.14
CA GLN A 24 14.02 0.77 -8.23
C GLN A 24 13.06 -0.36 -7.89
N GLN A 25 12.38 -0.29 -6.74
CA GLN A 25 11.48 -1.35 -6.34
C GLN A 25 10.19 -1.34 -7.16
N LEU A 26 9.59 -0.19 -7.43
CA LEU A 26 8.41 -0.10 -8.28
C LEU A 26 8.62 -0.80 -9.63
N ARG A 27 9.71 -0.48 -10.32
CA ARG A 27 10.02 -1.06 -11.63
C ARG A 27 10.41 -2.53 -11.56
N HIS A 28 11.28 -2.91 -10.63
CA HIS A 28 11.90 -4.24 -10.67
C HIS A 28 11.17 -5.29 -9.83
N LYS A 29 10.47 -4.88 -8.75
CA LYS A 29 9.68 -5.79 -7.91
C LYS A 29 8.28 -5.99 -8.48
N LEU A 30 7.63 -4.92 -8.94
CA LEU A 30 6.22 -4.94 -9.35
C LEU A 30 6.00 -4.64 -10.84
N GLY A 31 7.01 -4.12 -11.56
CA GLY A 31 6.80 -3.64 -12.93
C GLY A 31 5.89 -2.42 -13.01
N TRP A 32 5.81 -1.63 -11.94
CA TRP A 32 4.89 -0.51 -11.79
C TRP A 32 5.57 0.83 -12.01
N ARG A 33 4.74 1.82 -12.35
CA ARG A 33 5.04 3.24 -12.26
C ARG A 33 4.49 3.82 -10.95
N ARG A 34 4.97 5.00 -10.58
CA ARG A 34 4.55 5.74 -9.37
C ARG A 34 3.02 5.91 -9.29
N GLU A 35 2.38 6.21 -10.42
CA GLU A 35 0.92 6.40 -10.45
C GLU A 35 0.17 5.12 -10.06
N GLN A 36 0.68 3.96 -10.46
CA GLN A 36 0.04 2.67 -10.13
C GLN A 36 0.13 2.35 -8.64
N ALA A 37 1.20 2.77 -7.95
CA ALA A 37 1.28 2.65 -6.50
C ALA A 37 0.27 3.55 -5.80
N LEU A 38 0.13 4.81 -6.24
CA LEU A 38 -0.89 5.72 -5.71
C LEU A 38 -2.32 5.21 -5.98
N ASP A 39 -2.57 4.67 -7.16
CA ASP A 39 -3.87 4.10 -7.51
C ASP A 39 -4.19 2.86 -6.67
N ALA A 40 -3.20 2.01 -6.40
CA ALA A 40 -3.37 0.88 -5.49
C ALA A 40 -3.73 1.34 -4.07
N ILE A 41 -3.06 2.39 -3.55
CA ILE A 41 -3.40 2.98 -2.24
C ILE A 41 -4.84 3.52 -2.26
N ARG A 42 -5.19 4.33 -3.27
CA ARG A 42 -6.54 4.92 -3.41
C ARG A 42 -7.63 3.87 -3.51
N HIS A 43 -7.33 2.72 -4.12
CA HIS A 43 -8.28 1.63 -4.29
C HIS A 43 -8.41 0.75 -3.04
N LEU A 44 -7.30 0.41 -2.39
CA LEU A 44 -7.28 -0.57 -1.30
C LEU A 44 -7.60 0.03 0.07
N VAL A 45 -7.20 1.28 0.34
CA VAL A 45 -7.46 1.92 1.64
C VAL A 45 -8.96 2.01 1.93
N PRO A 46 -9.84 2.50 1.04
CA PRO A 46 -11.27 2.56 1.31
C PRO A 46 -11.89 1.18 1.55
N GLN A 47 -11.50 0.16 0.76
CA GLN A 47 -11.99 -1.20 0.95
C GLN A 47 -11.61 -1.77 2.32
N ALA A 48 -10.38 -1.50 2.79
CA ALA A 48 -9.95 -1.92 4.12
C ALA A 48 -10.74 -1.21 5.22
N ARG A 49 -11.01 0.08 5.02
CA ARG A 49 -11.86 0.86 5.92
C ARG A 49 -13.29 0.34 5.98
N GLU A 50 -13.86 -0.07 4.86
CA GLU A 50 -15.20 -0.67 4.78
C GLU A 50 -15.31 -2.01 5.51
N LEU A 51 -14.18 -2.72 5.68
CA LEU A 51 -14.11 -3.91 6.54
C LEU A 51 -14.03 -3.58 8.04
N GLY A 52 -14.02 -2.29 8.41
CA GLY A 52 -13.90 -1.83 9.79
C GLY A 52 -12.47 -1.82 10.32
N LEU A 53 -11.48 -1.98 9.44
CA LEU A 53 -10.06 -2.02 9.82
C LEU A 53 -9.44 -0.62 9.76
N GLU A 54 -8.59 -0.30 10.73
CA GLU A 54 -7.64 0.80 10.60
C GLU A 54 -6.56 0.47 9.55
N VAL A 55 -6.02 1.48 8.88
CA VAL A 55 -5.09 1.26 7.76
C VAL A 55 -3.82 2.07 7.97
N ILE A 56 -2.70 1.37 7.96
CA ILE A 56 -1.36 1.94 7.85
C ILE A 56 -0.93 1.77 6.39
N VAL A 57 -0.33 2.81 5.80
CA VAL A 57 0.32 2.71 4.49
C VAL A 57 1.83 2.74 4.73
N GLY A 58 2.46 1.57 4.68
CA GLY A 58 3.89 1.39 4.87
C GLY A 58 4.66 1.71 3.60
N GLY A 59 5.51 2.73 3.64
CA GLY A 59 6.40 3.10 2.54
C GLY A 59 7.66 2.24 2.49
N GLU A 60 7.63 1.14 1.74
CA GLU A 60 8.81 0.31 1.53
C GLU A 60 9.86 1.08 0.72
N ASP A 61 11.09 1.07 1.21
CA ASP A 61 12.23 1.73 0.58
C ASP A 61 12.11 3.26 0.43
N ALA A 62 11.32 3.89 1.30
CA ALA A 62 11.06 5.33 1.26
C ALA A 62 12.34 6.20 1.33
N SER A 63 13.38 5.77 2.05
CA SER A 63 14.63 6.55 2.17
C SER A 63 15.41 6.69 0.86
N ARG A 64 15.08 5.87 -0.16
CA ARG A 64 15.65 5.92 -1.51
C ARG A 64 14.62 6.37 -2.56
N ALA A 65 13.43 6.74 -2.13
CA ALA A 65 12.41 7.30 -3.00
C ALA A 65 12.73 8.76 -3.35
N ASP A 66 12.15 9.19 -4.46
CA ASP A 66 12.08 10.59 -4.83
C ASP A 66 11.30 11.37 -3.76
N HIS A 67 11.88 12.44 -3.23
CA HIS A 67 11.28 13.16 -2.09
C HIS A 67 9.99 13.88 -2.50
N ASP A 68 9.89 14.36 -3.74
CA ASP A 68 8.66 15.03 -4.22
C ASP A 68 7.54 14.01 -4.41
N PHE A 69 7.87 12.73 -4.62
CA PHE A 69 6.87 11.65 -4.66
C PHE A 69 6.37 11.25 -3.25
N LEU A 70 7.13 11.54 -2.19
CA LEU A 70 6.73 11.22 -0.81
C LEU A 70 5.80 12.26 -0.18
N LEU A 71 5.74 13.48 -0.73
CA LEU A 71 4.96 14.62 -0.24
C LEU A 71 3.61 14.75 -0.96
#